data_AF-A0A8S3YU01-F1
#
_entry.id   AF-A0A8S3YU01-F1
#
_cell.length_a   1.000
_cell.length_b   1.000
_cell.length_c   1.000
_cell.angle_alpha   90.00
_cell.angle_beta   90.00
_cell.angle_gamma   90.00
#
_symmetry.space_group_name_H-M   'P 1'
#
loop_
_entity.id
_entity.type
_entity.pdbx_description
1 polymer ?
#
loop_
_entity_poly.entity_id
_entity_poly.type
_entity_poly.pdbx_seq_one_letter_code
_entity_poly.pdbx_strand_id
1 'polypeptide(L)'
;MHLPSAQSGLAPFQDNTCTMADKEVLACERAVSNVIRDYSRELVKTGSPNFLCSILPSHWRSNKTLPVPFKVVALGEIRDGTKVCITAGNDENVCCELRNNTAIMKNQMAKFNDLRFVGRSGR
;
A
#
# COMPACT_ATOMS: atom_id res chain seq x y z
N MET A 1 39.32 57.00 -8.43
CA MET A 1 38.56 56.21 -7.45
C MET A 1 37.68 55.22 -8.21
N HIS A 2 38.19 54.03 -8.54
CA HIS A 2 37.37 52.91 -9.02
C HIS A 2 38.11 51.60 -8.72
N LEU A 3 37.45 50.72 -7.97
CA LEU A 3 37.94 49.42 -7.51
C LEU A 3 37.92 48.39 -8.66
N PRO A 4 38.83 47.40 -8.69
CA PRO A 4 38.70 46.25 -9.56
C PRO A 4 37.74 45.21 -8.97
N SER A 5 36.92 44.63 -9.84
CA SER A 5 35.95 43.57 -9.54
C SER A 5 36.63 42.30 -9.06
N ALA A 6 36.22 41.79 -7.89
CA ALA A 6 36.61 40.48 -7.40
C ALA A 6 35.90 39.39 -8.20
N GLN A 7 36.69 38.60 -8.94
CA GLN A 7 36.31 37.24 -9.33
C GLN A 7 36.49 36.34 -8.12
N SER A 8 35.39 35.79 -7.60
CA SER A 8 35.43 34.62 -6.72
C SER A 8 34.27 33.72 -7.11
N GLY A 9 34.60 32.63 -7.79
CA GLY A 9 33.67 31.59 -8.17
C GLY A 9 33.02 30.97 -6.94
N LEU A 10 31.71 31.11 -6.83
CA LEU A 10 30.90 30.26 -5.99
C LEU A 10 30.70 28.96 -6.76
N ALA A 11 31.46 27.92 -6.41
CA ALA A 11 31.09 26.57 -6.76
C ALA A 11 29.67 26.32 -6.22
N PRO A 12 28.75 25.73 -7.00
CA PRO A 12 27.48 25.30 -6.44
C PRO A 12 27.79 24.27 -5.36
N PHE A 13 27.33 24.56 -4.15
CA PHE A 13 27.33 23.65 -3.02
C PHE A 13 26.71 22.34 -3.52
N GLN A 14 27.50 21.27 -3.56
CA GLN A 14 26.95 19.94 -3.76
C GLN A 14 26.12 19.63 -2.52
N ASP A 15 24.81 19.78 -2.61
CA ASP A 15 23.85 19.14 -1.72
C ASP A 15 23.92 17.62 -1.97
N ASN A 16 25.04 17.02 -1.60
CA ASN A 16 25.20 15.59 -1.42
C ASN A 16 24.55 15.25 -0.09
N THR A 17 23.22 15.25 -0.08
CA THR A 17 22.45 14.53 0.92
C THR A 17 21.29 13.85 0.22
N CYS A 18 21.59 13.03 -0.80
CA CYS A 18 20.68 11.95 -1.20
C CYS A 18 20.73 10.89 -0.10
N THR A 19 19.93 11.17 0.93
CA THR A 19 19.57 10.30 2.03
C THR A 19 19.32 8.89 1.51
N MET A 20 19.81 7.88 2.24
CA MET A 20 19.62 6.45 1.94
C MET A 20 18.16 6.05 1.61
N ALA A 21 17.19 6.89 1.98
CA ALA A 21 15.79 6.83 1.59
C ALA A 21 15.54 6.75 0.06
N ASP A 22 16.28 7.49 -0.77
CA ASP A 22 15.99 7.53 -2.22
C ASP A 22 16.34 6.21 -2.93
N LYS A 23 17.35 5.49 -2.41
CA LYS A 23 17.74 4.17 -2.92
C LYS A 23 16.78 3.07 -2.47
N GLU A 24 16.25 3.16 -1.24
CA GLU A 24 15.18 2.26 -0.78
C GLU A 24 13.89 2.47 -1.56
N VAL A 25 13.54 3.72 -1.88
CA VAL A 25 12.35 4.05 -2.70
C VAL A 25 12.46 3.42 -4.09
N LEU A 26 13.62 3.54 -4.77
CA LEU A 26 13.84 2.93 -6.09
C LEU A 26 13.85 1.39 -6.04
N ALA A 27 14.36 0.78 -4.96
CA ALA A 27 14.34 -0.66 -4.76
C ALA A 27 12.90 -1.17 -4.52
N CYS A 28 12.12 -0.42 -3.74
CA CYS A 28 10.69 -0.69 -3.50
C CYS A 28 9.88 -0.58 -4.79
N GLU A 29 10.11 0.45 -5.62
CA GLU A 29 9.46 0.60 -6.93
C GLU A 29 9.73 -0.57 -7.90
N ARG A 30 10.94 -1.13 -7.88
CA ARG A 30 11.28 -2.32 -8.69
C ARG A 30 10.66 -3.60 -8.14
N ALA A 31 10.64 -3.79 -6.82
CA ALA A 31 9.98 -4.92 -6.17
C ALA A 31 8.47 -4.90 -6.42
N VAL A 32 7.85 -3.72 -6.29
CA VAL A 32 6.47 -3.42 -6.69
C VAL A 32 6.21 -3.82 -8.13
N SER A 33 7.09 -3.43 -9.06
CA SER A 33 6.91 -3.72 -10.49
C SER A 33 6.94 -5.22 -10.81
N ASN A 34 7.76 -6.01 -10.10
CA ASN A 34 7.84 -7.45 -10.28
C ASN A 34 6.65 -8.20 -9.65
N VAL A 35 6.25 -7.85 -8.43
CA VAL A 35 5.06 -8.44 -7.77
C VAL A 35 3.79 -8.06 -8.52
N ILE A 36 3.68 -6.81 -8.98
CA ILE A 36 2.57 -6.39 -9.83
C ILE A 36 2.59 -7.22 -11.11
N ARG A 37 3.73 -7.47 -11.78
CA ARG A 37 3.76 -8.30 -13.00
C ARG A 37 3.17 -9.69 -12.82
N ASP A 38 3.39 -10.34 -11.68
CA ASP A 38 2.89 -11.69 -11.40
C ASP A 38 1.40 -11.71 -10.98
N TYR A 39 0.86 -10.59 -10.49
CA TYR A 39 -0.55 -10.45 -10.05
C TYR A 39 -1.34 -9.38 -10.83
N SER A 40 -0.86 -9.01 -12.03
CA SER A 40 -0.96 -7.69 -12.70
C SER A 40 -2.34 -7.13 -13.02
N ARG A 41 -3.44 -7.78 -12.64
CA ARG A 41 -4.79 -7.25 -12.87
C ARG A 41 -5.72 -7.31 -11.67
N GLU A 42 -5.29 -7.91 -10.57
CA GLU A 42 -6.16 -8.12 -9.39
C GLU A 42 -5.76 -7.27 -8.19
N LEU A 43 -4.56 -6.69 -8.18
CA LEU A 43 -4.03 -5.92 -7.05
C LEU A 43 -3.95 -4.42 -7.35
N VAL A 44 -4.23 -3.60 -6.35
CA VAL A 44 -4.15 -2.15 -6.37
C VAL A 44 -3.23 -1.64 -5.25
N LYS A 45 -2.59 -0.50 -5.48
CA LYS A 45 -1.79 0.19 -4.44
C LYS A 45 -2.71 0.70 -3.34
N THR A 46 -2.26 0.57 -2.09
CA THR A 46 -2.91 1.18 -0.94
C THR A 46 -2.36 2.60 -0.69
N GLY A 47 -2.83 3.28 0.36
CA GLY A 47 -2.21 4.52 0.83
C GLY A 47 -0.81 4.32 1.44
N SER A 48 -0.41 3.09 1.71
CA SER A 48 0.94 2.75 2.16
C SER A 48 1.81 2.29 0.98
N PRO A 49 3.08 2.73 0.88
CA PRO A 49 3.97 2.29 -0.19
C PRO A 49 4.36 0.81 -0.08
N ASN A 50 4.17 0.19 1.10
CA ASN A 50 4.63 -1.17 1.39
C ASN A 50 3.54 -2.24 1.22
N PHE A 51 2.31 -1.84 0.89
CA PHE A 51 1.18 -2.77 0.78
C PHE A 51 0.39 -2.60 -0.51
N LEU A 52 0.06 -3.74 -1.12
CA LEU A 52 -0.93 -3.87 -2.17
C LEU A 52 -2.12 -4.68 -1.64
N CYS A 53 -3.31 -4.51 -2.22
CA CYS A 53 -4.46 -5.33 -1.88
C CYS A 53 -5.31 -5.67 -3.10
N SER A 54 -6.20 -6.65 -2.98
CA SER A 54 -7.14 -6.99 -4.05
C SER A 54 -8.09 -5.83 -4.36
N ILE A 55 -8.44 -5.67 -5.64
CA ILE A 55 -9.49 -4.75 -6.07
C ILE A 55 -10.84 -5.26 -5.53
N LEU A 56 -11.59 -4.40 -4.86
CA LEU A 56 -12.96 -4.68 -4.43
C LEU A 56 -13.96 -4.22 -5.50
N PRO A 57 -15.12 -4.90 -5.66
CA PRO A 57 -16.21 -4.38 -6.46
C PRO A 57 -16.67 -3.00 -5.97
N SER A 58 -17.02 -2.10 -6.90
CA SER A 58 -17.50 -0.75 -6.55
C SER A 58 -18.83 -0.77 -5.78
N HIS A 59 -19.67 -1.76 -6.04
CA HIS A 59 -20.90 -2.02 -5.31
C HIS A 59 -21.05 -3.53 -5.12
N TRP A 60 -21.38 -3.94 -3.91
CA TRP A 60 -21.57 -5.35 -3.58
C TRP A 60 -22.74 -5.55 -2.62
N ARG A 61 -23.41 -6.69 -2.75
CA ARG A 61 -24.51 -7.07 -1.84
C ARG A 61 -23.94 -7.39 -0.45
N SER A 62 -24.57 -6.87 0.59
CA SER A 62 -24.22 -7.19 1.97
C SER A 62 -24.31 -8.69 2.26
N ASN A 63 -23.38 -9.18 3.10
CA ASN A 63 -23.18 -10.56 3.52
C ASN A 63 -23.06 -11.59 2.37
N LYS A 64 -22.78 -11.12 1.14
CA LYS A 64 -22.50 -11.98 -0.01
C LYS A 64 -20.98 -12.17 -0.15
N THR A 65 -20.57 -13.40 -0.40
CA THR A 65 -19.18 -13.75 -0.76
C THR A 65 -18.68 -12.87 -1.89
N LEU A 66 -17.46 -12.35 -1.77
CA LEU A 66 -16.79 -11.59 -2.84
C LEU A 66 -16.54 -12.48 -4.06
N PRO A 67 -16.52 -11.93 -5.29
CA PRO A 67 -16.30 -12.72 -6.50
C PRO A 67 -14.88 -13.32 -6.55
N VAL A 68 -13.93 -12.65 -5.89
CA VAL A 68 -12.54 -13.09 -5.76
C VAL A 68 -12.13 -12.95 -4.28
N PRO A 69 -11.34 -13.89 -3.73
CA PRO A 69 -10.82 -13.75 -2.37
C PRO A 69 -9.97 -12.50 -2.22
N PHE A 70 -10.24 -11.72 -1.17
CA PHE A 70 -9.44 -10.53 -0.86
C PHE A 70 -8.07 -10.94 -0.32
N LYS A 71 -7.02 -10.27 -0.79
CA LYS A 71 -5.63 -10.51 -0.40
C LYS A 71 -4.98 -9.18 -0.03
N VAL A 72 -4.07 -9.22 0.95
CA VAL A 72 -3.14 -8.14 1.26
C VAL A 72 -1.73 -8.67 1.00
N VAL A 73 -0.92 -7.93 0.26
CA VAL A 73 0.44 -8.30 -0.12
C VAL A 73 1.41 -7.26 0.41
N ALA A 74 2.44 -7.71 1.12
CA ALA A 74 3.51 -6.88 1.63
C ALA A 74 4.69 -6.87 0.64
N LEU A 75 5.23 -5.69 0.38
CA LEU A 75 6.35 -5.49 -0.54
C LEU A 75 7.70 -5.58 0.18
N GLY A 76 7.73 -5.27 1.47
CA GLY A 76 8.86 -5.50 2.37
C GLY A 76 8.58 -6.65 3.34
N GLU A 77 9.62 -7.28 3.87
CA GLU A 77 9.55 -8.51 4.68
C GLU A 77 8.64 -8.38 5.91
N ILE A 78 7.70 -9.33 6.08
CA ILE A 78 6.83 -9.45 7.25
C ILE A 78 6.88 -10.90 7.72
N ARG A 79 7.11 -11.08 9.02
CA ARG A 79 7.17 -12.42 9.62
C ARG A 79 5.87 -13.19 9.38
N ASP A 80 6.00 -14.40 8.86
CA ASP A 80 4.92 -15.38 8.77
C ASP A 80 4.22 -15.59 10.13
N GLY A 81 2.91 -15.76 10.10
CA GLY A 81 2.09 -15.83 11.32
C GLY A 81 1.58 -14.47 11.80
N THR A 82 2.06 -13.35 11.23
CA THR A 82 1.56 -12.01 11.57
C THR A 82 0.07 -11.90 11.23
N LYS A 83 -0.75 -11.50 12.22
CA LYS A 83 -2.19 -11.32 12.04
C LYS A 83 -2.47 -10.04 11.26
N VAL A 84 -3.30 -10.15 10.22
CA VAL A 84 -3.79 -9.01 9.41
C VAL A 84 -5.29 -8.90 9.61
N CYS A 85 -5.76 -7.71 9.98
CA CYS A 85 -7.17 -7.42 10.19
C CYS A 85 -7.64 -6.33 9.22
N ILE A 86 -8.88 -6.44 8.74
CA ILE A 86 -9.54 -5.42 7.93
C ILE A 86 -10.65 -4.78 8.75
N THR A 87 -10.72 -3.47 8.65
CA THR A 87 -11.86 -2.65 9.10
C THR A 87 -12.42 -1.91 7.91
N ALA A 88 -13.68 -1.52 7.99
CA ALA A 88 -14.34 -0.69 6.99
C ALA A 88 -15.21 0.33 7.71
N GLY A 89 -15.27 1.55 7.19
CA GLY A 89 -16.09 2.61 7.77
C GLY A 89 -16.16 3.83 6.86
N ASN A 90 -17.15 4.66 7.11
CA ASN A 90 -17.36 5.97 6.48
C ASN A 90 -18.04 6.91 7.49
N ASP A 91 -18.46 8.09 7.05
CA ASP A 91 -19.06 9.11 7.92
C ASP A 91 -20.40 8.69 8.53
N GLU A 92 -21.17 7.83 7.82
CA GLU A 92 -22.46 7.32 8.31
C GLU A 92 -22.31 6.11 9.23
N ASN A 93 -21.31 5.26 8.96
CA ASN A 93 -21.03 4.03 9.69
C ASN A 93 -19.54 3.92 9.95
N VAL A 94 -19.11 4.43 11.10
CA VAL A 94 -17.68 4.52 11.48
C VAL A 94 -17.01 3.15 11.54
N CYS A 95 -17.75 2.09 11.90
CA CYS A 95 -17.23 0.74 11.97
C CYS A 95 -18.27 -0.26 11.45
N CYS A 96 -18.10 -0.65 10.19
CA CYS A 96 -18.94 -1.62 9.53
C CYS A 96 -18.68 -3.04 10.06
N GLU A 97 -19.76 -3.79 10.29
CA GLU A 97 -19.67 -5.21 10.63
C GLU A 97 -19.11 -6.00 9.44
N LEU A 98 -18.07 -6.79 9.70
CA LEU A 98 -17.42 -7.66 8.73
C LEU A 98 -17.39 -9.09 9.23
N ARG A 99 -17.39 -10.06 8.31
CA ARG A 99 -17.13 -11.48 8.62
C ARG A 99 -15.83 -11.92 8.00
N ASN A 100 -15.10 -12.78 8.71
CA ASN A 100 -13.80 -13.32 8.28
C ASN A 100 -12.80 -12.20 7.93
N ASN A 101 -12.81 -11.11 8.70
CA ASN A 101 -11.98 -9.93 8.48
C ASN A 101 -10.55 -10.06 9.00
N THR A 102 -10.14 -11.28 9.34
CA THR A 102 -8.81 -11.60 9.87
C THR A 102 -8.19 -12.66 9.00
N ALA A 103 -6.91 -12.48 8.65
CA ALA A 103 -6.09 -13.46 7.96
C ALA A 103 -4.69 -13.50 8.59
N ILE A 104 -3.91 -14.51 8.20
CA ILE A 104 -2.53 -14.67 8.61
C ILE A 104 -1.62 -14.37 7.43
N MET A 105 -0.61 -13.55 7.66
CA MET A 105 0.47 -13.30 6.70
C MET A 105 1.29 -14.56 6.53
N LYS A 106 1.48 -14.97 5.27
CA LYS A 106 2.33 -16.09 4.89
C LYS A 106 2.99 -15.79 3.55
N ASN A 107 4.32 -15.91 3.46
CA ASN A 107 5.07 -15.58 2.25
C ASN A 107 4.67 -14.20 1.72
N GLN A 108 4.64 -13.19 2.59
CA GLN A 108 4.29 -11.82 2.23
C GLN A 108 2.85 -11.62 1.73
N MET A 109 1.97 -12.62 1.87
CA MET A 109 0.57 -12.53 1.49
C MET A 109 -0.36 -12.98 2.62
N ALA A 110 -1.37 -12.16 2.93
CA ALA A 110 -2.49 -12.52 3.78
C ALA A 110 -3.74 -12.69 2.91
N LYS A 111 -4.23 -13.93 2.79
CA LYS A 111 -5.44 -14.28 2.02
C LYS A 111 -6.63 -14.42 2.96
N PHE A 112 -7.66 -13.61 2.75
CA PHE A 112 -8.87 -13.66 3.55
C PHE A 112 -9.81 -14.72 2.98
N ASN A 113 -10.18 -15.69 3.83
CA ASN A 113 -11.08 -16.75 3.45
C ASN A 113 -12.52 -16.27 3.61
N ASP A 114 -13.18 -16.00 2.47
CA ASP A 114 -14.58 -15.57 2.43
C ASP A 114 -14.85 -14.30 3.27
N LEU A 115 -14.03 -13.26 3.08
CA LEU A 115 -14.30 -11.93 3.62
C LEU A 115 -15.67 -11.43 3.15
N ARG A 116 -16.49 -10.90 4.09
CA ARG A 116 -17.79 -10.31 3.75
C ARG A 116 -18.02 -9.00 4.48
N PHE A 117 -18.69 -8.09 3.79
CA PHE A 117 -19.22 -6.84 4.33
C PHE A 117 -20.67 -7.06 4.76
N VAL A 118 -20.97 -7.01 6.05
CA VAL A 118 -22.33 -7.22 6.58
C VAL A 118 -23.05 -5.90 6.75
N GLY A 119 -22.39 -4.91 7.34
CA GLY A 119 -22.91 -3.55 7.45
C GLY A 119 -23.07 -2.88 6.08
N ARG A 120 -24.02 -1.95 6.00
CA ARG A 120 -24.29 -1.15 4.79
C ARG A 120 -23.58 0.20 4.90
N SER A 121 -23.22 0.76 3.75
CA SER A 121 -22.50 2.04 3.65
C SER A 121 -23.40 3.27 3.47
N GLY A 122 -24.73 3.10 3.38
CA GLY A 122 -25.66 4.19 3.07
C GLY A 122 -26.49 3.96 1.81
N ARG A 123 -27.20 5.00 1.37
CA ARG A 123 -27.93 5.06 0.09
C ARG A 123 -27.22 5.98 -0.88
#